data_AF-A0A1I8HP14-F1
#
_entry.id   AF-A0A1I8HP14-F1
#
_cell.length_a   1.000
_cell.length_b   1.000
_cell.length_c   1.000
_cell.angle_alpha   90.00
_cell.angle_beta   90.00
_cell.angle_gamma   90.00
#
_symmetry.space_group_name_H-M   'P 1'
#
loop_
_entity.id
_entity.type
_entity.pdbx_description
1 polymer ?
#
loop_
_entity_poly.entity_id
_entity_poly.type
_entity_poly.pdbx_seq_one_letter_code
_entity_poly.pdbx_strand_id
1 'polypeptide(L)'
;MPDYEVSITCKDLADKDLFSKSDPVLILLENVPNSKRFIEVGKTELIKDCLNPQFSRKFRLSAAQDQNPKLRVAVVDIDNFEDVEKIADQEFIGRADFHLSDLVTSPMFTASLGRDCGLVTLKTSPYDAQLDGLVSMEIGSGSDPDGLLKGGSNFLEIHRADHAATLADVGRVCSSAYSLAHRTDQLQGADFRLADLSLFTLCRGDPHRLLRLECWRRGSRGSHRLLASGHTSLEELRQLAEAGGDGVELADQRGRTLRLTVRAVSVSPYKG
;
A
#
# COMPACT_ATOMS: atom_id res chain seq x y z
N MET A 1 18.37 19.66 1.75
CA MET A 1 17.01 19.77 2.31
C MET A 1 16.36 18.40 2.27
N PRO A 2 15.50 18.03 3.24
CA PRO A 2 14.85 16.73 3.22
C PRO A 2 13.92 16.62 2.00
N ASP A 3 13.78 15.41 1.47
CA ASP A 3 12.70 15.09 0.54
C ASP A 3 11.38 15.05 1.31
N TYR A 4 10.27 15.14 0.59
CA TYR A 4 8.91 15.05 1.14
C TYR A 4 8.16 13.93 0.47
N GLU A 5 7.31 13.29 1.26
CA GLU A 5 6.31 12.36 0.78
C GLU A 5 4.96 13.08 0.71
N VAL A 6 4.25 12.93 -0.41
CA VAL A 6 2.97 13.57 -0.67
C VAL A 6 1.89 12.52 -0.81
N SER A 7 0.95 12.52 0.13
CA SER A 7 -0.30 11.73 0.02
C SER A 7 -1.41 12.59 -0.55
N ILE A 8 -2.29 11.99 -1.36
CA ILE A 8 -3.29 12.73 -2.12
C ILE A 8 -4.67 12.11 -1.93
N THR A 9 -5.66 12.98 -1.74
CA THR A 9 -7.08 12.63 -1.69
C THR A 9 -7.87 13.62 -2.53
N CYS A 10 -8.93 13.18 -3.19
CA CYS A 10 -9.89 14.09 -3.82
C CYS A 10 -11.24 14.02 -3.10
N LYS A 11 -12.03 15.08 -3.28
CA LYS A 11 -13.36 15.20 -2.70
C LYS A 11 -14.31 15.83 -3.70
N ASP A 12 -15.54 15.31 -3.75
CA ASP A 12 -16.63 15.83 -4.57
C ASP A 12 -16.23 15.98 -6.05
N LEU A 13 -15.50 14.99 -6.60
CA LEU A 13 -15.15 14.98 -8.02
C LEU A 13 -16.41 15.04 -8.89
N ALA A 14 -16.30 15.69 -10.06
CA ALA A 14 -17.40 15.70 -11.02
C ALA A 14 -17.73 14.28 -11.43
N ASP A 15 -19.01 13.94 -11.39
CA ASP A 15 -19.51 12.69 -11.93
C ASP A 15 -19.65 12.83 -13.44
N LYS A 16 -18.82 12.11 -14.19
CA LYS A 16 -18.83 12.15 -15.65
C LYS A 16 -19.66 11.02 -16.27
N ASP A 17 -19.97 10.01 -15.48
CA ASP A 17 -20.71 8.85 -15.91
C ASP A 17 -22.23 9.04 -15.88
N LEU A 18 -22.92 8.41 -16.84
CA LEU A 18 -24.39 8.42 -16.93
C LEU A 18 -25.05 7.35 -16.04
N PHE A 19 -24.34 6.27 -15.72
CA PHE A 19 -24.89 5.08 -15.05
C PHE A 19 -24.04 4.55 -13.88
N SER A 20 -22.86 5.12 -13.66
CA SER A 20 -21.87 4.78 -12.62
C SER A 20 -21.31 6.06 -12.01
N LYS A 21 -20.36 5.93 -11.09
CA LYS A 21 -19.54 7.06 -10.65
C LYS A 21 -18.20 6.98 -11.37
N SER A 22 -17.54 8.13 -11.53
CA SER A 22 -16.17 8.18 -12.06
C SER A 22 -15.19 7.21 -11.39
N ASP A 23 -14.26 6.70 -12.19
CA ASP A 23 -13.14 5.81 -11.91
C ASP A 23 -11.80 6.59 -11.94
N PRO A 24 -11.52 7.45 -10.94
CA PRO A 24 -10.43 8.43 -11.04
C PRO A 24 -9.02 7.86 -10.98
N VAL A 25 -8.15 8.45 -11.81
CA VAL A 25 -6.68 8.42 -11.71
C VAL A 25 -6.16 9.85 -11.64
N LEU A 26 -5.20 10.10 -10.75
CA LEU A 26 -4.51 11.39 -10.65
C LEU A 26 -3.08 11.29 -11.19
N ILE A 27 -2.69 12.27 -11.99
CA ILE A 27 -1.37 12.42 -12.58
C ILE A 27 -0.69 13.63 -11.95
N LEU A 28 0.51 13.44 -11.39
CA LEU A 28 1.37 14.51 -10.90
C LEU A 28 2.39 14.89 -11.97
N LEU A 29 2.49 16.18 -12.24
CA LEU A 29 3.29 16.78 -13.29
C LEU A 29 4.18 17.87 -12.70
N GLU A 30 5.40 18.01 -13.22
CA GLU A 30 6.35 19.06 -12.86
C GLU A 30 6.71 19.89 -14.08
N ASN A 31 6.80 21.22 -13.93
CA ASN A 31 7.21 22.08 -15.03
C ASN A 31 8.70 21.91 -15.35
N VAL A 32 9.04 21.91 -16.63
CA VAL A 32 10.43 22.01 -17.06
C VAL A 32 10.91 23.45 -16.81
N PRO A 33 12.10 23.66 -16.19
CA PRO A 33 12.65 24.99 -15.99
C PRO A 33 12.70 25.80 -17.28
N ASN A 34 12.33 27.09 -17.20
CA ASN A 34 12.31 28.02 -18.35
C ASN A 34 11.43 27.55 -19.53
N SER A 35 10.41 26.71 -19.27
CA SER A 35 9.51 26.18 -20.29
C SER A 35 8.06 26.18 -19.81
N LYS A 36 7.12 26.15 -20.76
CA LYS A 36 5.70 25.91 -20.50
C LYS A 36 5.34 24.41 -20.45
N ARG A 37 6.33 23.55 -20.73
CA ARG A 37 6.15 22.09 -20.76
C ARG A 37 6.13 21.54 -19.34
N PHE A 38 5.33 20.50 -19.16
CA PHE A 38 5.30 19.69 -17.96
C PHE A 38 5.77 18.27 -18.30
N ILE A 39 6.45 17.62 -17.36
CA ILE A 39 6.83 16.22 -17.40
C ILE A 39 6.08 15.45 -16.32
N GLU A 40 5.80 14.18 -16.59
CA GLU A 40 5.13 13.30 -15.62
C GLU A 40 6.08 12.90 -14.51
N VAL A 41 5.65 13.12 -13.26
CA VAL A 41 6.28 12.58 -12.05
C VAL A 41 5.72 11.18 -11.77
N GLY A 42 4.42 10.99 -11.98
CA GLY A 42 3.78 9.67 -11.97
C GLY A 42 2.26 9.76 -11.84
N LYS A 43 1.61 8.59 -11.71
CA LYS A 43 0.13 8.44 -11.63
C LYS A 43 -0.29 7.65 -10.39
N THR A 44 -1.42 7.95 -9.78
CA THR A 44 -1.98 7.11 -8.70
C THR A 44 -2.51 5.79 -9.24
N GLU A 45 -2.90 4.89 -8.36
CA GLU A 45 -3.75 3.77 -8.74
C GLU A 45 -5.13 4.24 -9.21
N LEU A 46 -5.79 3.40 -10.02
CA LEU A 46 -7.19 3.52 -10.41
C LEU A 46 -8.10 3.11 -9.26
N ILE A 47 -9.02 3.99 -8.87
CA ILE A 47 -10.06 3.68 -7.87
C ILE A 47 -11.41 3.68 -8.57
N LYS A 48 -12.14 2.56 -8.49
CA LYS A 48 -13.41 2.43 -9.19
C LYS A 48 -14.60 3.05 -8.44
N ASP A 49 -15.56 3.59 -9.19
CA ASP A 49 -16.86 4.09 -8.72
C ASP A 49 -16.77 5.05 -7.52
N CYS A 50 -15.84 6.01 -7.56
CA CYS A 50 -15.47 6.82 -6.39
C CYS A 50 -15.22 8.30 -6.68
N LEU A 51 -16.14 9.16 -6.25
CA LEU A 51 -15.98 10.63 -6.32
C LEU A 51 -15.15 11.24 -5.18
N ASN A 52 -14.72 10.43 -4.20
CA ASN A 52 -13.94 10.87 -3.04
C ASN A 52 -12.71 9.97 -2.81
N PRO A 53 -11.85 9.79 -3.82
CA PRO A 53 -10.76 8.82 -3.77
C PRO A 53 -9.74 9.21 -2.71
N GLN A 54 -9.25 8.20 -2.00
CA GLN A 54 -8.07 8.29 -1.14
C GLN A 54 -7.00 7.38 -1.75
N PHE A 55 -5.99 7.99 -2.35
CA PHE A 55 -4.95 7.22 -3.03
C PHE A 55 -3.92 6.72 -2.03
N SER A 56 -3.55 5.46 -2.20
CA SER A 56 -2.53 4.75 -1.43
C SER A 56 -1.14 5.08 -1.96
N ARG A 57 -0.99 5.29 -3.28
CA ARG A 57 0.27 5.75 -3.86
C ARG A 57 0.61 7.14 -3.32
N LYS A 58 1.86 7.31 -2.91
CA LYS A 58 2.43 8.60 -2.49
C LYS A 58 3.54 9.02 -3.45
N PHE A 59 3.77 10.32 -3.56
CA PHE A 59 4.82 10.88 -4.42
C PHE A 59 5.99 11.39 -3.59
N ARG A 60 7.21 11.05 -3.99
CA ARG A 60 8.43 11.63 -3.42
C ARG A 60 8.78 12.89 -4.19
N LEU A 61 8.84 14.02 -3.50
CA LEU A 61 9.27 15.30 -4.05
C LEU A 61 10.53 15.78 -3.34
N SER A 62 11.54 16.17 -4.11
CA SER A 62 12.78 16.70 -3.55
C SER A 62 12.73 18.21 -3.44
N ALA A 63 12.98 18.75 -2.25
CA ALA A 63 13.25 20.18 -2.07
C ALA A 63 14.73 20.54 -2.32
N ALA A 64 15.53 19.62 -2.87
CA ALA A 64 16.95 19.84 -3.13
C ALA A 64 17.25 20.83 -4.27
N GLN A 65 16.29 21.64 -4.69
CA GLN A 65 16.47 22.61 -5.75
C GLN A 65 15.93 23.96 -5.30
N ASP A 66 16.82 24.96 -5.27
CA ASP A 66 16.52 26.41 -5.20
C ASP A 66 15.63 26.91 -6.37
N GLN A 67 14.86 26.02 -7.03
CA GLN A 67 14.09 26.27 -8.24
C GLN A 67 12.58 26.38 -8.00
N ASN A 68 12.07 26.02 -6.81
CA ASN A 68 10.65 26.07 -6.44
C ASN A 68 9.69 25.70 -7.61
N PRO A 69 9.77 24.46 -8.12
CA PRO A 69 9.08 24.10 -9.35
C PRO A 69 7.57 24.28 -9.20
N LYS A 70 6.94 24.65 -10.31
CA LYS A 70 5.50 24.63 -10.50
C LYS A 70 5.07 23.19 -10.77
N LEU A 71 4.20 22.70 -9.90
CA LEU A 71 3.58 21.40 -9.98
C LEU A 71 2.17 21.54 -10.56
N ARG A 72 1.69 20.46 -11.17
CA ARG A 72 0.31 20.32 -11.63
C ARG A 72 -0.20 18.94 -11.25
N VAL A 73 -1.41 18.89 -10.72
CA VAL A 73 -2.19 17.66 -10.64
C VAL A 73 -3.27 17.71 -11.72
N ALA A 74 -3.48 16.58 -12.40
CA ALA A 74 -4.57 16.38 -13.35
C ALA A 74 -5.32 15.11 -12.97
N VAL A 75 -6.65 15.18 -12.90
CA VAL A 75 -7.51 14.03 -12.61
C VAL A 75 -8.24 13.65 -13.89
N VAL A 76 -8.18 12.38 -14.23
CA VAL A 76 -8.88 11.78 -15.36
C VAL A 76 -9.77 10.66 -14.88
N ASP A 77 -10.89 10.50 -15.55
CA ASP A 77 -11.83 9.39 -15.42
C ASP A 77 -11.45 8.30 -16.42
N ILE A 78 -11.38 7.05 -15.98
CA ILE A 78 -10.96 5.94 -16.83
C ILE A 78 -12.18 5.19 -17.36
N ASP A 79 -12.60 5.56 -18.57
CA ASP A 79 -13.72 4.89 -19.26
C ASP A 79 -13.23 3.71 -20.11
N ASN A 80 -12.03 3.85 -20.69
CA ASN A 80 -11.46 2.83 -21.56
C ASN A 80 -10.45 1.97 -20.80
N PHE A 81 -10.96 0.89 -20.22
CA PHE A 81 -10.15 -0.11 -19.51
C PHE A 81 -9.25 -0.97 -20.42
N GLU A 82 -9.40 -0.91 -21.75
CA GLU A 82 -8.53 -1.66 -22.66
C GLU A 82 -7.10 -1.07 -22.71
N ASP A 83 -6.95 0.23 -22.46
CA ASP A 83 -5.65 0.91 -22.46
C ASP A 83 -5.61 2.09 -21.46
N VAL A 84 -5.57 1.74 -20.18
CA VAL A 84 -5.53 2.69 -19.03
C VAL A 84 -4.31 3.61 -19.06
N GLU A 85 -3.25 3.23 -19.79
CA GLU A 85 -2.01 4.01 -19.87
C GLU A 85 -2.12 5.21 -20.82
N LYS A 86 -3.01 5.14 -21.83
CA LYS A 86 -3.26 6.24 -22.77
C LYS A 86 -4.23 7.26 -22.18
N ILE A 87 -3.72 8.12 -21.31
CA ILE A 87 -4.46 9.24 -20.71
C ILE A 87 -5.17 10.13 -21.74
N ALA A 88 -4.60 10.28 -22.94
CA ALA A 88 -5.18 11.11 -24.00
C ALA A 88 -6.55 10.63 -24.49
N ASP A 89 -6.85 9.34 -24.28
CA ASP A 89 -8.10 8.70 -24.69
C ASP A 89 -9.12 8.63 -23.54
N GLN A 90 -8.79 9.18 -22.36
CA GLN A 90 -9.59 9.12 -21.13
C GLN A 90 -10.29 10.47 -20.87
N GLU A 91 -11.41 10.47 -20.14
CA GLU A 91 -12.16 11.70 -19.88
C GLU A 91 -11.48 12.58 -18.81
N PHE A 92 -11.32 13.88 -19.09
CA PHE A 92 -10.68 14.80 -18.16
C PHE A 92 -11.68 15.38 -17.14
N ILE A 93 -11.39 15.21 -15.85
CA ILE A 93 -12.21 15.75 -14.76
C ILE A 93 -11.77 17.19 -14.43
N GLY A 94 -10.48 17.39 -14.14
CA GLY A 94 -10.00 18.69 -13.66
C GLY A 94 -8.50 18.73 -13.35
N ARG A 95 -7.98 19.93 -13.06
CA ARG A 95 -6.56 20.15 -12.73
C ARG A 95 -6.37 21.30 -11.74
N ALA A 96 -5.28 21.23 -10.99
CA ALA A 96 -4.80 22.34 -10.16
C ALA A 96 -3.30 22.57 -10.37
N ASP A 97 -2.90 23.83 -10.38
CA ASP A 97 -1.51 24.29 -10.52
C ASP A 97 -1.08 24.95 -9.21
N PHE A 98 0.10 24.60 -8.69
CA PHE A 98 0.66 25.18 -7.45
C PHE A 98 2.19 25.07 -7.47
N HIS A 99 2.89 25.68 -6.51
CA HIS A 99 4.33 25.57 -6.35
C HIS A 99 4.70 24.56 -5.25
N LEU A 100 5.90 23.97 -5.35
CA LEU A 100 6.42 23.11 -4.28
C LEU A 100 6.44 23.84 -2.93
N SER A 101 6.74 25.15 -2.92
CA SER A 101 6.69 25.98 -1.71
C SER A 101 5.34 25.97 -1.01
N ASP A 102 4.24 25.85 -1.75
CA ASP A 102 2.89 25.82 -1.17
C ASP A 102 2.67 24.53 -0.36
N LEU A 103 3.27 23.42 -0.80
CA LEU A 103 3.23 22.14 -0.11
C LEU A 103 4.18 22.06 1.09
N VAL A 104 5.33 22.72 1.01
CA VAL A 104 6.34 22.73 2.09
C VAL A 104 5.92 23.65 3.23
N THR A 105 5.24 24.75 2.92
CA THR A 105 4.78 25.73 3.93
C THR A 105 3.50 25.31 4.64
N SER A 106 2.67 24.46 4.00
CA SER A 106 1.45 23.94 4.60
C SER A 106 1.45 22.40 4.58
N PRO A 107 1.44 21.73 5.75
CA PRO A 107 1.35 20.27 5.84
C PRO A 107 0.12 19.67 5.15
N MET A 108 -0.90 20.49 4.93
CA MET A 108 -2.12 20.15 4.21
C MET A 108 -2.47 21.30 3.26
N PHE A 109 -2.42 21.02 1.97
CA PHE A 109 -2.72 21.96 0.91
C PHE A 109 -3.94 21.47 0.13
N THR A 110 -4.96 22.32 -0.01
CA THR A 110 -6.19 21.99 -0.74
C THR A 110 -6.39 22.97 -1.89
N ALA A 111 -6.67 22.47 -3.08
CA ALA A 111 -6.93 23.26 -4.27
C ALA A 111 -8.21 22.81 -4.99
N SER A 112 -8.85 23.73 -5.70
CA SER A 112 -9.94 23.41 -6.63
C SER A 112 -9.39 22.84 -7.92
N LEU A 113 -10.03 21.79 -8.44
CA LEU A 113 -9.69 21.16 -9.73
C LEU A 113 -10.32 21.88 -10.93
N GLY A 114 -11.09 22.94 -10.70
CA GLY A 114 -11.91 23.61 -11.70
C GLY A 114 -13.32 23.85 -11.20
N ARG A 115 -14.11 24.55 -12.02
CA ARG A 115 -15.51 24.83 -11.72
C ARG A 115 -16.29 23.51 -11.75
N ASP A 116 -16.92 23.18 -10.63
CA ASP A 116 -17.73 21.96 -10.46
C ASP A 116 -16.94 20.65 -10.67
N CYS A 117 -15.60 20.67 -10.55
CA CYS A 117 -14.71 19.52 -10.75
C CYS A 117 -14.25 18.84 -9.44
N GLY A 118 -14.65 19.37 -8.29
CA GLY A 118 -14.21 18.92 -6.97
C GLY A 118 -12.90 19.55 -6.47
N LEU A 119 -12.39 18.97 -5.40
CA LEU A 119 -11.21 19.42 -4.66
C LEU A 119 -10.15 18.33 -4.64
N VAL A 120 -8.89 18.75 -4.63
CA VAL A 120 -7.73 17.89 -4.34
C VAL A 120 -7.07 18.39 -3.07
N THR A 121 -6.69 17.45 -2.19
CA THR A 121 -5.92 17.73 -0.98
C THR A 121 -4.63 16.93 -1.02
N LEU A 122 -3.51 17.64 -0.90
CA LEU A 122 -2.17 17.08 -0.80
C LEU A 122 -1.68 17.27 0.64
N LYS A 123 -1.23 16.18 1.27
CA LYS A 123 -0.62 16.24 2.60
C LYS A 123 0.85 15.89 2.49
N THR A 124 1.70 16.76 3.00
CA THR A 124 3.13 16.57 3.05
C THR A 124 3.57 16.01 4.39
N SER A 125 4.47 15.04 4.33
CA SER A 125 5.25 14.56 5.47
C SER A 125 6.73 14.51 5.07
N PRO A 126 7.66 14.63 6.03
CA PRO A 126 9.06 14.35 5.76
C PRO A 126 9.21 12.99 5.09
N TYR A 127 9.97 12.93 3.99
CA TYR A 127 10.34 11.65 3.40
C TYR A 127 11.38 11.00 4.32
N ASP A 128 11.02 9.84 4.82
CA ASP A 128 11.93 8.99 5.55
C ASP A 128 12.25 7.79 4.65
N ALA A 129 13.50 7.76 4.17
CA ALA A 129 14.01 6.70 3.31
C ALA A 129 13.91 5.31 3.97
N GLN A 130 13.74 5.24 5.29
CA GLN A 130 13.46 4.00 5.98
C GLN A 130 12.02 3.52 5.70
N LEU A 131 11.03 4.40 5.56
CA LEU A 131 9.60 4.08 5.32
C LEU A 131 9.28 3.67 3.87
N ASP A 132 10.18 4.01 2.93
CA ASP A 132 10.13 3.67 1.51
C ASP A 132 11.02 2.45 1.19
N GLY A 133 11.14 1.53 2.15
CA GLY A 133 11.82 0.27 1.94
C GLY A 133 10.98 -0.70 1.11
N LEU A 134 11.58 -1.43 0.19
CA LEU A 134 11.01 -2.63 -0.39
C LEU A 134 11.39 -3.82 0.48
N VAL A 135 10.38 -4.46 1.05
CA VAL A 135 10.46 -5.63 1.91
C VAL A 135 10.32 -6.88 1.05
N SER A 136 11.41 -7.62 0.90
CA SER A 136 11.41 -8.95 0.29
C SER A 136 11.46 -9.99 1.41
N MET A 137 10.54 -10.95 1.39
CA MET A 137 10.45 -11.99 2.42
C MET A 137 10.24 -13.35 1.79
N GLU A 138 10.92 -14.37 2.32
CA GLU A 138 10.71 -15.76 1.97
C GLU A 138 10.15 -16.49 3.18
N ILE A 139 8.85 -16.81 3.11
CA ILE A 139 8.13 -17.53 4.16
C ILE A 139 7.71 -18.88 3.56
N GLY A 140 7.88 -19.95 4.31
CA GLY A 140 7.53 -21.30 3.89
C GLY A 140 6.54 -21.95 4.85
N SER A 141 5.88 -23.01 4.40
CA SER A 141 5.26 -23.95 5.34
C SER A 141 6.39 -24.66 6.10
N GLY A 142 6.53 -24.37 7.38
CA GLY A 142 7.49 -25.02 8.26
C GLY A 142 6.93 -26.33 8.81
N SER A 143 6.87 -26.43 10.14
CA SER A 143 6.31 -27.60 10.83
C SER A 143 4.78 -27.57 10.86
N ASP A 144 4.14 -28.66 10.42
CA ASP A 144 2.67 -28.85 10.48
C ASP A 144 2.32 -30.18 11.17
N PRO A 145 2.55 -30.30 12.49
CA PRO A 145 2.37 -31.55 13.23
C PRO A 145 0.90 -32.00 13.22
N ASP A 146 -0.03 -31.05 13.27
CA ASP A 146 -1.47 -31.29 13.29
C ASP A 146 -2.09 -31.45 11.89
N GLY A 147 -1.30 -31.31 10.82
CA GLY A 147 -1.75 -31.47 9.45
C GLY A 147 -2.78 -30.42 9.02
N LEU A 148 -2.72 -29.20 9.57
CA LEU A 148 -3.61 -28.09 9.26
C LEU A 148 -3.55 -27.67 7.78
N LEU A 149 -2.41 -27.87 7.11
CA LEU A 149 -2.24 -27.58 5.68
C LEU A 149 -2.61 -28.76 4.79
N LYS A 150 -2.89 -29.96 5.34
CA LYS A 150 -3.23 -31.14 4.54
C LYS A 150 -4.57 -30.98 3.84
N GLY A 151 -4.57 -31.23 2.53
CA GLY A 151 -5.75 -31.31 1.67
C GLY A 151 -6.26 -29.95 1.20
N GLY A 152 -6.14 -29.70 -0.11
CA GLY A 152 -6.64 -28.50 -0.79
C GLY A 152 -5.62 -27.35 -0.87
N SER A 153 -5.93 -26.33 -1.68
CA SER A 153 -5.08 -25.16 -1.86
C SER A 153 -5.21 -24.21 -0.68
N ASN A 154 -4.12 -23.95 0.02
CA ASN A 154 -4.07 -22.98 1.11
C ASN A 154 -3.44 -21.68 0.63
N PHE A 155 -3.59 -20.57 1.36
CA PHE A 155 -2.90 -19.30 1.13
C PHE A 155 -2.64 -18.58 2.45
N LEU A 156 -1.71 -17.62 2.45
CA LEU A 156 -1.38 -16.77 3.59
C LEU A 156 -1.94 -15.37 3.37
N GLU A 157 -2.50 -14.79 4.41
CA GLU A 157 -2.77 -13.36 4.50
C GLU A 157 -1.91 -12.73 5.59
N ILE A 158 -1.39 -11.55 5.28
CA ILE A 158 -0.68 -10.68 6.21
C ILE A 158 -1.56 -9.46 6.42
N HIS A 159 -1.99 -9.28 7.66
CA HIS A 159 -2.80 -8.16 8.10
C HIS A 159 -1.97 -7.25 8.98
N ARG A 160 -2.14 -5.95 8.83
CA ARG A 160 -1.40 -4.92 9.56
C ARG A 160 -2.34 -4.16 10.47
N ALA A 161 -1.95 -3.93 11.73
CA ALA A 161 -2.71 -3.10 12.65
C ALA A 161 -2.84 -1.65 12.13
N ASP A 162 -4.04 -1.09 12.16
CA ASP A 162 -4.31 0.26 11.67
C ASP A 162 -3.82 1.35 12.62
N HIS A 163 -3.80 1.05 13.92
CA HIS A 163 -3.23 1.91 14.97
C HIS A 163 -1.81 1.46 15.32
N ALA A 164 -1.07 2.32 16.04
CA ALA A 164 0.28 2.03 16.49
C ALA A 164 0.29 0.99 17.63
N ALA A 165 -0.12 -0.23 17.31
CA ALA A 165 -0.08 -1.39 18.20
C ALA A 165 1.18 -2.23 17.89
N THR A 166 1.71 -2.88 18.92
CA THR A 166 2.89 -3.74 18.85
C THR A 166 2.55 -5.14 19.38
N LEU A 167 3.53 -6.06 19.40
CA LEU A 167 3.35 -7.39 19.99
C LEU A 167 2.91 -7.36 21.46
N ALA A 168 3.22 -6.30 22.20
CA ALA A 168 2.77 -6.12 23.59
C ALA A 168 1.25 -5.91 23.72
N ASP A 169 0.58 -5.55 22.62
CA ASP A 169 -0.86 -5.24 22.58
C ASP A 169 -1.71 -6.42 22.08
N VAL A 170 -1.11 -7.58 21.82
CA VAL A 170 -1.84 -8.78 21.40
C VAL A 170 -2.94 -9.10 22.42
N GLY A 171 -4.16 -9.33 21.92
CA GLY A 171 -5.36 -9.54 22.73
C GLY A 171 -6.10 -8.26 23.14
N ARG A 172 -5.50 -7.08 22.98
CA ARG A 172 -6.16 -5.77 23.16
C ARG A 172 -6.64 -5.16 21.85
N VAL A 173 -6.08 -5.61 20.73
CA VAL A 173 -6.44 -5.15 19.39
C VAL A 173 -7.61 -5.98 18.83
N CYS A 174 -8.69 -5.30 18.45
CA CYS A 174 -9.85 -5.93 17.81
C CYS A 174 -9.48 -6.45 16.41
N SER A 175 -10.10 -7.55 15.97
CA SER A 175 -9.90 -8.09 14.61
C SER A 175 -10.27 -7.09 13.51
N SER A 176 -11.21 -6.17 13.76
CA SER A 176 -11.61 -5.11 12.84
C SER A 176 -10.61 -3.94 12.74
N ALA A 177 -9.57 -3.91 13.57
CA ALA A 177 -8.53 -2.87 13.57
C ALA A 177 -7.30 -3.28 12.75
N TYR A 178 -7.50 -4.16 11.78
CA TYR A 178 -6.49 -4.67 10.88
C TYR A 178 -6.90 -4.46 9.42
N SER A 179 -5.95 -4.07 8.59
CA SER A 179 -6.08 -4.00 7.14
C SER A 179 -5.20 -5.05 6.47
N LEU A 180 -5.70 -5.67 5.38
CA LEU A 180 -4.92 -6.60 4.57
C LEU A 180 -3.74 -5.87 3.91
N ALA A 181 -2.52 -6.32 4.21
CA ALA A 181 -1.29 -5.83 3.57
C ALA A 181 -0.91 -6.68 2.36
N HIS A 182 -1.07 -8.00 2.46
CA HIS A 182 -0.74 -8.92 1.37
C HIS A 182 -1.50 -10.25 1.49
N ARG A 183 -1.79 -10.86 0.35
CA ARG A 183 -2.33 -12.22 0.23
C ARG A 183 -1.49 -12.99 -0.78
N THR A 184 -1.07 -14.20 -0.44
CA THR A 184 -0.36 -15.08 -1.36
C THR A 184 -1.33 -15.87 -2.24
N ASP A 185 -0.87 -16.32 -3.42
CA ASP A 185 -1.70 -17.15 -4.30
C ASP A 185 -1.89 -18.56 -3.74
N GLN A 186 -0.78 -19.14 -3.24
CA GLN A 186 -0.75 -20.49 -2.70
C GLN A 186 0.25 -20.61 -1.54
N LEU A 187 -0.12 -21.46 -0.59
CA LEU A 187 0.65 -21.90 0.58
C LEU A 187 0.79 -23.42 0.48
N GLN A 188 1.55 -23.89 -0.52
CA GLN A 188 1.97 -25.28 -0.68
C GLN A 188 3.34 -25.34 -1.35
N GLY A 189 4.24 -26.16 -0.82
CA GLY A 189 5.58 -26.38 -1.35
C GLY A 189 6.68 -25.85 -0.42
N ALA A 190 7.94 -26.23 -0.73
CA ALA A 190 9.10 -25.64 -0.09
C ALA A 190 9.26 -24.21 -0.62
N ASP A 191 9.05 -23.26 0.28
CA ASP A 191 9.44 -21.84 0.17
C ASP A 191 8.62 -21.04 -0.85
N PHE A 192 7.72 -20.17 -0.35
CA PHE A 192 7.09 -19.18 -1.20
C PHE A 192 7.70 -17.82 -0.91
N ARG A 193 8.24 -17.19 -1.95
CA ARG A 193 8.68 -15.81 -1.87
C ARG A 193 7.45 -14.92 -1.86
N LEU A 194 7.30 -14.13 -0.80
CA LEU A 194 6.33 -13.05 -0.79
C LEU A 194 6.74 -12.05 -1.88
N ALA A 195 5.75 -11.54 -2.60
CA ALA A 195 6.00 -10.44 -3.53
C ALA A 195 6.67 -9.29 -2.77
N ASP A 196 7.51 -8.54 -3.47
CA ASP A 196 8.18 -7.40 -2.87
C ASP A 196 7.12 -6.36 -2.41
N LEU A 197 7.02 -6.13 -1.09
CA LEU A 197 6.04 -5.23 -0.48
C LEU A 197 6.70 -3.91 -0.09
N SER A 198 6.03 -2.77 -0.29
CA SER A 198 6.52 -1.54 0.35
C SER A 198 6.41 -1.67 1.88
N LEU A 199 7.39 -1.09 2.60
CA LEU A 199 7.42 -1.06 4.05
C LEU A 199 6.19 -0.33 4.61
N PHE A 200 5.72 0.69 3.88
CA PHE A 200 4.47 1.36 4.20
C PHE A 200 3.25 0.42 4.10
N THR A 201 3.13 -0.37 3.03
CA THR A 201 2.05 -1.35 2.88
C THR A 201 2.13 -2.42 3.96
N LEU A 202 3.31 -2.94 4.26
CA LEU A 202 3.46 -3.99 5.25
C LEU A 202 3.20 -3.49 6.68
N CYS A 203 3.86 -2.41 7.10
CA CYS A 203 3.90 -2.00 8.51
C CYS A 203 3.79 -0.48 8.73
N ARG A 204 3.32 0.28 7.73
CA ARG A 204 3.28 1.76 7.75
C ARG A 204 4.64 2.37 8.10
N GLY A 205 5.70 1.67 7.73
CA GLY A 205 7.07 2.10 7.99
C GLY A 205 7.59 1.85 9.42
N ASP A 206 6.76 1.32 10.33
CA ASP A 206 7.17 0.96 11.69
C ASP A 206 7.48 -0.55 11.76
N PRO A 207 8.75 -0.98 11.87
CA PRO A 207 9.11 -2.40 11.89
C PRO A 207 8.55 -3.17 13.09
N HIS A 208 8.19 -2.48 14.18
CA HIS A 208 7.61 -3.08 15.38
C HIS A 208 6.09 -3.16 15.36
N ARG A 209 5.46 -2.60 14.31
CA ARG A 209 4.01 -2.63 14.17
C ARG A 209 3.50 -4.06 14.12
N LEU A 210 2.41 -4.27 14.84
CA LEU A 210 1.74 -5.55 14.94
C LEU A 210 1.21 -6.02 13.58
N LEU A 211 1.68 -7.19 13.17
CA LEU A 211 1.21 -7.94 12.04
C LEU A 211 0.46 -9.18 12.53
N ARG A 212 -0.58 -9.57 11.80
CA ARG A 212 -1.35 -10.78 12.02
C ARG A 212 -1.26 -11.65 10.78
N LEU A 213 -0.73 -12.85 10.96
CA LEU A 213 -0.61 -13.86 9.90
C LEU A 213 -1.79 -14.81 10.00
N GLU A 214 -2.44 -15.07 8.86
CA GLU A 214 -3.58 -15.98 8.78
C GLU A 214 -3.42 -16.96 7.63
N CYS A 215 -3.44 -18.26 7.96
CA CYS A 215 -3.46 -19.31 6.96
C CYS A 215 -4.89 -19.72 6.65
N TRP A 216 -5.25 -19.70 5.38
CA TRP A 216 -6.60 -19.96 4.90
C TRP A 216 -6.62 -21.15 3.94
N ARG A 217 -7.71 -21.91 3.97
CA ARG A 217 -8.04 -22.91 2.94
C ARG A 217 -8.98 -22.32 1.92
N ARG A 218 -8.62 -22.46 0.64
CA ARG A 218 -9.47 -22.03 -0.47
C ARG A 218 -10.69 -22.94 -0.56
N GLY A 219 -11.88 -22.38 -0.38
CA GLY A 219 -13.15 -23.02 -0.70
C GLY A 219 -13.70 -22.54 -2.05
N SER A 220 -14.88 -23.01 -2.42
CA SER A 220 -15.60 -22.57 -3.61
C SER A 220 -16.28 -21.21 -3.40
N ARG A 221 -16.38 -20.40 -4.46
CA ARG A 221 -17.15 -19.14 -4.50
C ARG A 221 -16.83 -18.15 -3.35
N GLY A 222 -15.57 -18.04 -2.93
CA GLY A 222 -15.12 -17.10 -1.90
C GLY A 222 -15.33 -17.54 -0.46
N SER A 223 -15.89 -18.73 -0.21
CA SER A 223 -16.03 -19.31 1.14
C SER A 223 -14.71 -19.90 1.63
N HIS A 224 -13.75 -19.05 1.98
CA HIS A 224 -12.47 -19.47 2.55
C HIS A 224 -12.60 -19.87 4.02
N ARG A 225 -11.84 -20.87 4.45
CA ARG A 225 -11.85 -21.35 5.85
C ARG A 225 -10.53 -21.02 6.53
N LEU A 226 -10.56 -20.25 7.61
CA LEU A 226 -9.39 -19.99 8.43
C LEU A 226 -8.88 -21.29 9.05
N LEU A 227 -7.59 -21.55 8.92
CA LEU A 227 -6.92 -22.74 9.45
C LEU A 227 -6.19 -22.42 10.76
N ALA A 228 -5.40 -21.37 10.78
CA ALA A 228 -4.62 -20.93 11.94
C ALA A 228 -4.27 -19.45 11.80
N SER A 229 -4.05 -18.79 12.93
CA SER A 229 -3.60 -17.40 12.99
C SER A 229 -2.55 -17.20 14.06
N GLY A 230 -1.70 -16.18 13.90
CA GLY A 230 -0.70 -15.78 14.86
C GLY A 230 -0.28 -14.33 14.61
N HIS A 231 0.58 -13.81 15.47
CA HIS A 231 1.02 -12.42 15.41
C HIS A 231 2.53 -12.35 15.28
N THR A 232 3.01 -11.32 14.60
CA THR A 232 4.45 -11.03 14.48
C THR A 232 4.68 -9.54 14.24
N SER A 233 5.92 -9.15 13.95
CA SER A 233 6.29 -7.82 13.44
C SER A 233 7.37 -7.99 12.37
N LEU A 234 7.63 -6.98 11.55
CA LEU A 234 8.73 -7.06 10.59
C LEU A 234 10.07 -7.26 11.30
N GLU A 235 10.29 -6.61 12.43
CA GLU A 235 11.50 -6.76 13.23
C GLU A 235 11.68 -8.21 13.71
N GLU A 236 10.62 -8.83 14.24
CA GLU A 236 10.68 -10.24 14.66
C GLU A 236 10.92 -11.18 13.45
N LEU A 237 10.28 -10.93 12.31
CA LEU A 237 10.52 -11.71 11.09
C LEU A 237 12.00 -11.63 10.64
N ARG A 238 12.66 -10.47 10.78
CA ARG A 238 14.10 -10.32 10.49
C ARG A 238 14.96 -11.16 11.44
N GLN A 239 14.66 -11.08 12.73
CA GLN A 239 15.38 -11.85 13.76
C GLN A 239 15.24 -13.36 13.54
N LEU A 240 14.04 -13.84 13.16
CA LEU A 240 13.80 -15.25 12.85
C LEU A 240 14.57 -15.72 11.60
N ALA A 241 14.67 -14.88 10.56
CA ALA A 241 15.46 -15.17 9.38
C ALA A 241 16.96 -15.26 9.69
N GLU A 242 17.48 -14.33 10.51
CA GLU A 242 18.88 -14.31 10.96
C GLU A 242 19.21 -15.52 11.86
N ALA A 243 18.23 -16.03 12.61
CA ALA A 243 18.36 -17.21 13.44
C ALA A 243 18.41 -18.55 12.66
N GLY A 244 18.32 -18.53 11.32
CA GLY A 244 18.62 -19.70 10.49
C GLY A 244 17.48 -20.69 10.32
N GLY A 245 16.22 -20.22 10.29
CA GLY A 245 15.05 -21.04 9.91
C GLY A 245 14.07 -21.35 11.04
N ASP A 246 14.05 -20.53 12.09
CA ASP A 246 12.90 -20.49 12.99
C ASP A 246 11.70 -19.84 12.28
N GLY A 247 10.57 -19.75 12.97
CA GLY A 247 9.31 -19.43 12.34
C GLY A 247 8.26 -18.88 13.27
N VAL A 248 7.25 -18.25 12.67
CA VAL A 248 6.09 -17.75 13.40
C VAL A 248 5.15 -18.91 13.67
N GLU A 249 4.80 -19.10 14.95
CA GLU A 249 3.79 -20.07 15.35
C GLU A 249 2.39 -19.51 15.16
N LEU A 250 1.55 -20.29 14.49
CA LEU A 250 0.13 -20.05 14.29
C LEU A 250 -0.65 -21.15 15.02
N ALA A 251 -1.81 -20.79 15.54
CA ALA A 251 -2.71 -21.74 16.17
C ALA A 251 -4.15 -21.56 15.68
N ASP A 252 -4.91 -22.65 15.70
CA ASP A 252 -6.36 -22.61 15.54
C ASP A 252 -7.07 -22.43 16.89
N GLN A 253 -8.40 -22.30 16.87
CA GLN A 253 -9.20 -22.15 18.08
C GLN A 253 -9.19 -23.38 19.01
N ARG A 254 -8.70 -24.54 18.53
CA ARG A 254 -8.59 -25.80 19.27
C ARG A 254 -7.17 -26.03 19.79
N GLY A 255 -6.25 -25.08 19.57
CA GLY A 255 -4.85 -25.18 19.99
C GLY A 255 -3.96 -26.04 19.09
N ARG A 256 -4.45 -26.44 17.90
CA ARG A 256 -3.62 -27.11 16.90
C ARG A 256 -2.66 -26.10 16.30
N THR A 257 -1.40 -26.50 16.10
CA THR A 257 -0.33 -25.59 15.73
C THR A 257 0.17 -25.82 14.30
N LEU A 258 0.63 -24.73 13.70
CA LEU A 258 1.32 -24.66 12.43
C LEU A 258 2.44 -23.64 12.58
N ARG A 259 3.67 -23.99 12.19
CA ARG A 259 4.79 -23.06 12.17
C ARG A 259 5.10 -22.66 10.74
N LEU A 260 5.15 -21.36 10.47
CA LEU A 260 5.65 -20.81 9.21
C LEU A 260 7.14 -20.51 9.33
N THR A 261 7.97 -21.14 8.51
CA THR A 261 9.42 -20.89 8.52
C THR A 261 9.73 -19.57 7.82
N VAL A 262 10.55 -18.72 8.45
CA VAL A 262 11.03 -17.48 7.83
C VAL A 262 12.48 -17.70 7.41
N ARG A 263 12.76 -17.66 6.10
CA ARG A 263 14.10 -17.97 5.56
C ARG A 263 14.93 -16.75 5.28
N ALA A 264 14.30 -15.73 4.72
CA ALA A 264 14.96 -14.50 4.36
C ALA A 264 13.99 -13.34 4.55
N VAL A 265 14.50 -12.25 5.12
CA VAL A 265 13.83 -10.96 5.16
C VAL A 265 14.87 -9.90 4.86
N SER A 266 14.64 -9.11 3.82
CA SER A 266 15.49 -7.98 3.50
C SER A 266 14.62 -6.74 3.29
N VAL A 267 15.17 -5.60 3.73
CA VAL A 267 14.61 -4.29 3.43
C VAL A 267 15.64 -3.59 2.57
N SER A 268 15.30 -3.37 1.32
CA SER A 268 16.12 -2.59 0.39
C SER A 268 15.49 -1.22 0.18
N PRO A 269 16.24 -0.17 -0.20
CA PRO A 269 15.62 1.08 -0.62
C PRO A 269 14.72 0.81 -1.83
N TYR A 270 13.49 1.31 -1.83
CA TYR A 270 12.63 1.24 -3.02
C TYR A 270 13.30 2.02 -4.14
N LYS A 271 13.72 1.30 -5.19
CA LYS A 271 14.15 1.91 -6.45
C LYS A 271 12.89 2.13 -7.27
N GLY A 272 12.38 3.35 -7.23
CA GLY A 272 11.19 3.77 -7.99
C GLY A 272 11.31 3.47 -9.48
#